data_AF-A0A8X8ARG3-F1
#
_entry.id   AF-A0A8X8ARG3-F1
#
_cell.length_a   1.000
_cell.length_b   1.000
_cell.length_c   1.000
_cell.angle_alpha   90.00
_cell.angle_beta   90.00
_cell.angle_gamma   90.00
#
_symmetry.space_group_name_H-M   'P 1'
#
loop_
_entity.id
_entity.type
_entity.pdbx_description
1 polymer ?
#
loop_
_entity_poly.entity_id
_entity_poly.type
_entity_poly.pdbx_seq_one_letter_code
_entity_poly.pdbx_strand_id
1 'polypeptide(L)'
;MSLDVPCSTENVTLFSDPCASVTGRLLHRPSCISWILIYPKGIRDLLLYAKYKFKDEVMYITENGRDEFNTGKIFLNDSDIIDFYARHLEMVEDAIS
;
A
#
# COMPACT_ATOMS: atom_id res chain seq x y z
N MET A 1 -12.88 14.73 -14.49
CA MET A 1 -13.17 13.63 -15.44
C MET A 1 -12.43 12.38 -14.96
N SER A 2 -13.13 11.50 -14.25
CA SER A 2 -12.67 10.14 -13.97
C SER A 2 -12.71 9.36 -15.28
N LEU A 3 -11.59 8.74 -15.65
CA LEU A 3 -11.56 7.77 -16.75
C LEU A 3 -11.88 6.43 -16.11
N ASP A 4 -13.03 5.86 -16.43
CA ASP A 4 -13.39 4.51 -16.00
C ASP A 4 -12.53 3.52 -16.79
N VAL A 5 -11.38 3.14 -16.23
CA VAL A 5 -10.51 2.11 -16.79
C VAL A 5 -10.91 0.77 -16.16
N PRO A 6 -11.31 -0.24 -16.95
CA PRO A 6 -11.70 -1.55 -16.42
C PRO A 6 -10.50 -2.27 -15.79
N CYS A 7 -10.68 -2.83 -14.60
CA CYS A 7 -9.64 -3.61 -13.91
C CYS A 7 -9.42 -4.94 -14.64
N SER A 8 -8.17 -5.23 -15.01
CA SER A 8 -7.81 -6.58 -15.45
C SER A 8 -7.81 -7.51 -14.25
N THR A 9 -8.29 -8.75 -14.43
CA THR A 9 -8.24 -9.83 -13.43
C THR A 9 -7.23 -10.90 -13.79
N GLU A 10 -6.62 -10.82 -14.98
CA GLU A 10 -5.68 -11.81 -15.49
C GLU A 10 -4.26 -11.22 -15.58
N ASN A 11 -3.26 -11.99 -15.15
CA ASN A 11 -1.83 -11.63 -15.16
C ASN A 11 -1.52 -10.25 -14.54
N VAL A 12 -2.23 -9.94 -13.44
CA VAL A 12 -2.07 -8.68 -12.71
C VAL A 12 -0.80 -8.75 -11.86
N THR A 13 0.11 -7.82 -12.11
CA THR A 13 1.27 -7.53 -11.27
C THR A 13 1.10 -6.15 -10.67
N LEU A 14 1.83 -5.83 -9.61
CA LEU A 14 1.81 -4.49 -9.00
C LEU A 14 2.00 -3.36 -10.04
N PHE A 15 2.84 -3.60 -11.05
CA PHE A 15 3.15 -2.62 -12.09
C PHE A 15 2.21 -2.67 -13.30
N SER A 16 1.46 -3.77 -13.47
CA SER A 16 0.51 -3.95 -14.57
C SER A 16 -0.95 -3.79 -14.17
N ASP A 17 -1.24 -3.58 -12.88
CA ASP A 17 -2.59 -3.32 -12.40
C ASP A 17 -3.08 -1.93 -12.89
N PRO A 18 -4.00 -1.88 -13.85
CA PRO A 18 -4.55 -0.61 -14.34
C PRO A 18 -5.29 0.13 -13.23
N CYS A 19 -5.87 -0.62 -12.30
CA CYS A 19 -6.63 -0.09 -11.18
C CYS A 19 -5.76 0.44 -10.04
N ALA A 20 -4.48 0.07 -9.97
CA ALA A 20 -3.53 0.75 -9.08
C ALA A 20 -3.40 2.24 -9.46
N SER A 21 -3.42 2.59 -10.75
CA SER A 21 -3.36 3.99 -11.20
C SER A 21 -4.68 4.75 -11.00
N VAL A 22 -5.82 4.05 -11.14
CA VAL A 22 -7.16 4.63 -11.10
C VAL A 22 -7.61 4.86 -9.66
N THR A 23 -7.39 3.88 -8.77
CA THR A 23 -7.55 4.07 -7.32
C THR A 23 -6.50 5.04 -6.79
N GLY A 24 -5.27 4.97 -7.33
CA GLY A 24 -4.12 5.87 -7.13
C GLY A 24 -4.47 7.36 -7.09
N ARG A 25 -5.27 7.82 -8.06
CA ARG A 25 -5.49 9.25 -8.31
C ARG A 25 -6.62 9.89 -7.48
N LEU A 26 -7.50 9.10 -6.87
CA LEU A 26 -8.72 9.61 -6.23
C LEU A 26 -8.83 9.37 -4.72
N LEU A 27 -7.98 8.50 -4.12
CA LEU A 27 -8.09 8.15 -2.70
C LEU A 27 -6.79 8.23 -1.90
N HIS A 28 -5.63 8.40 -2.53
CA HIS A 28 -4.34 8.22 -1.85
C HIS A 28 -3.64 9.53 -1.51
N ARG A 29 -3.08 9.59 -0.29
CA ARG A 29 -2.19 10.68 0.10
C ARG A 29 -0.87 10.51 -0.66
N PRO A 30 -0.36 11.56 -1.33
CA PRO A 30 0.87 11.45 -2.11
C PRO A 30 2.04 11.06 -1.20
N SER A 31 2.86 10.15 -1.71
CA SER A 31 4.24 9.93 -1.26
C SER A 31 5.14 10.98 -1.88
N CYS A 32 6.37 11.09 -1.40
CA CYS A 32 7.32 12.11 -1.87
C CYS A 32 8.13 11.62 -3.07
N ILE A 33 8.18 10.30 -3.27
CA ILE A 33 8.75 9.62 -4.43
C ILE A 33 7.65 8.90 -5.24
N SER A 34 7.73 9.03 -6.56
CA SER A 34 6.67 8.64 -7.49
C SER A 34 6.39 7.14 -7.55
N TRP A 35 7.32 6.30 -7.11
CA TRP A 35 7.16 4.84 -7.14
C TRP A 35 6.46 4.29 -5.89
N ILE A 36 6.39 5.05 -4.79
CA ILE A 36 5.64 4.65 -3.60
C ILE A 36 4.21 5.20 -3.71
N LEU A 37 3.25 4.28 -3.76
CA LEU A 37 1.83 4.58 -3.63
C LEU A 37 1.35 4.01 -2.30
N ILE A 38 0.66 4.84 -1.52
CA ILE A 38 0.20 4.43 -0.19
C ILE A 38 -1.13 3.73 -0.34
N TYR A 39 -1.11 2.41 -0.16
CA TYR A 39 -2.28 1.57 -0.34
C TYR A 39 -2.35 0.51 0.77
N PRO A 40 -2.96 0.84 1.93
CA PRO A 40 -2.99 -0.08 3.08
C PRO A 40 -3.54 -1.46 2.75
N LYS A 41 -4.60 -1.56 1.94
CA LYS A 41 -5.18 -2.86 1.54
C LYS A 41 -4.19 -3.76 0.80
N GLY A 42 -3.18 -3.18 0.14
CA GLY A 42 -2.18 -3.94 -0.60
C GLY A 42 -1.37 -4.90 0.28
N ILE A 43 -1.05 -4.52 1.53
CA ILE A 43 -0.28 -5.41 2.42
C ILE A 43 -1.10 -6.64 2.83
N ARG A 44 -2.39 -6.46 3.10
CA ARG A 44 -3.32 -7.56 3.39
C ARG A 44 -3.40 -8.52 2.21
N ASP A 45 -3.67 -8.00 1.03
CA ASP A 45 -3.85 -8.82 -0.17
C ASP A 45 -2.55 -9.56 -0.53
N LEU A 46 -1.39 -8.93 -0.32
CA LEU A 46 -0.08 -9.56 -0.47
C LEU A 46 0.14 -10.70 0.52
N LEU A 47 -0.20 -10.51 1.80
CA LEU A 47 -0.07 -11.55 2.83
C LEU A 47 -0.96 -12.75 2.53
N LEU A 48 -2.23 -12.51 2.17
CA LEU A 48 -3.17 -13.58 1.81
C LEU A 48 -2.71 -14.34 0.56
N TYR A 49 -2.19 -13.62 -0.44
CA TYR A 49 -1.62 -14.25 -1.64
C TYR A 49 -0.38 -15.09 -1.30
N ALA A 50 0.56 -14.55 -0.54
CA ALA A 50 1.79 -15.25 -0.16
C ALA A 50 1.45 -16.50 0.66
N LYS A 51 0.54 -16.39 1.62
CA LYS A 51 0.01 -17.53 2.38
C LYS A 51 -0.54 -18.62 1.47
N TYR A 52 -1.41 -18.27 0.52
CA TYR A 52 -1.96 -19.21 -0.45
C TYR A 52 -0.87 -19.84 -1.35
N LYS A 53 0.04 -19.02 -1.88
CA LYS A 53 1.04 -19.42 -2.87
C LYS A 53 2.16 -20.27 -2.28
N PHE A 54 2.58 -19.96 -1.06
CA PHE A 54 3.71 -20.58 -0.37
C PHE A 54 3.28 -21.51 0.78
N LYS A 55 2.01 -21.94 0.79
CA LYS A 55 1.48 -22.97 1.69
C LYS A 55 1.59 -22.62 3.18
N ASP A 56 1.35 -21.35 3.51
CA ASP A 56 1.26 -20.86 4.89
C ASP A 56 2.51 -21.16 5.75
N GLU A 57 3.70 -20.97 5.17
CA GLU A 57 4.95 -20.95 5.93
C GLU A 57 5.04 -19.69 6.81
N VAL A 58 5.95 -19.71 7.79
CA VAL A 58 6.20 -18.55 8.66
C VAL A 58 6.74 -17.39 7.81
N MET A 59 6.04 -16.26 7.84
CA MET A 59 6.41 -15.05 7.11
C MET A 59 6.76 -13.92 8.06
N TYR A 60 7.68 -13.06 7.64
CA TYR A 60 8.06 -11.84 8.36
C TYR A 60 7.91 -10.64 7.43
N ILE A 61 7.28 -9.58 7.93
CA ILE A 61 7.32 -8.27 7.29
C ILE A 61 8.60 -7.60 7.78
N THR A 62 9.66 -7.65 6.98
CA THR A 62 10.96 -7.06 7.37
C THR A 62 11.00 -5.55 7.17
N GLU A 63 10.18 -5.02 6.25
CA GLU A 63 10.11 -3.60 5.94
C GLU A 63 8.67 -3.18 5.60
N ASN A 64 8.23 -2.08 6.18
CA ASN A 64 7.05 -1.33 5.77
C ASN A 64 7.27 0.13 6.15
N GLY A 65 7.15 1.05 5.19
CA GLY A 65 7.49 2.45 5.44
C GLY A 65 6.91 3.41 4.42
N ARG A 66 6.90 4.67 4.80
CA ARG A 66 6.50 5.84 4.01
C ARG A 66 7.67 6.82 4.02
N ASP A 67 7.83 7.55 2.93
CA ASP A 67 8.74 8.69 2.86
C ASP A 67 8.08 10.01 3.27
N GLU A 68 8.90 11.02 3.53
CA GLU A 68 8.46 12.37 3.89
C GLU A 68 9.12 13.44 3.02
N PHE A 69 8.40 14.54 2.80
CA PHE A 69 8.88 15.63 1.96
C PHE A 69 9.97 16.37 2.74
N ASN A 70 11.18 16.40 2.20
CA ASN A 70 12.25 17.20 2.77
C ASN A 70 11.99 18.69 2.48
N THR A 71 11.45 19.40 3.46
CA THR A 71 11.19 20.85 3.39
C THR A 71 12.34 21.69 3.98
N GLY A 72 13.43 21.05 4.42
CA GLY A 72 14.52 21.72 5.14
C GLY A 72 14.16 22.19 6.55
N LYS A 73 12.97 21.82 7.05
CA LYS A 73 12.48 22.13 8.40
C LYS A 73 12.17 20.83 9.14
N ILE A 74 12.41 20.84 10.45
CA ILE A 74 12.01 19.75 11.34
C ILE A 74 10.57 20.02 11.77
N PHE A 75 9.68 19.07 11.50
CA PHE A 75 8.35 19.02 12.09
C PHE A 75 8.33 17.88 13.10
N LEU A 76 7.61 18.06 14.21
CA LEU A 76 7.42 17.04 15.25
C LEU A 76 6.02 16.40 15.19
N ASN A 77 5.19 16.87 14.25
CA ASN A 77 3.85 16.38 14.07
C ASN A 77 3.83 15.36 12.94
N ASP A 78 3.97 14.09 13.30
CA ASP A 78 4.11 12.98 12.37
C ASP A 78 2.76 12.31 12.07
N SER A 79 1.68 13.10 12.02
CA SER A 79 0.31 12.58 11.85
C SER A 79 0.16 11.67 10.63
N ASP A 80 0.91 11.97 9.56
CA ASP A 80 0.85 11.23 8.30
C ASP A 80 1.59 9.89 8.38
N ILE A 81 2.69 9.83 9.14
CA ILE A 81 3.38 8.58 9.47
C ILE A 81 2.53 7.72 10.41
N ILE A 82 1.95 8.33 11.44
CA ILE A 82 1.09 7.61 12.40
C ILE A 82 -0.10 6.97 11.67
N ASP A 83 -0.79 7.75 10.81
CA ASP A 83 -1.90 7.30 9.97
C ASP A 83 -1.47 6.23 8.96
N PHE A 84 -0.26 6.32 8.41
CA PHE A 84 0.31 5.27 7.57
C PHE A 84 0.44 3.95 8.34
N TYR A 85 1.14 3.93 9.47
CA TYR A 85 1.37 2.70 10.22
C TYR A 85 0.07 2.13 10.81
N ALA A 86 -0.80 2.97 11.35
CA ALA A 86 -2.08 2.52 11.92
C ALA A 86 -2.91 1.75 10.89
N ARG A 87 -3.07 2.30 9.69
CA ARG A 87 -3.86 1.64 8.63
C ARG A 87 -3.18 0.39 8.07
N HIS A 88 -1.86 0.36 7.93
CA HIS A 88 -1.19 -0.85 7.44
C HIS A 88 -1.21 -1.96 8.49
N LEU A 89 -1.02 -1.63 9.77
CA LEU A 89 -1.11 -2.60 10.85
C LEU A 89 -2.53 -3.16 11.03
N GLU A 90 -3.57 -2.34 10.86
CA GLU A 90 -4.97 -2.81 10.80
C GLU A 90 -5.17 -3.83 9.68
N MET A 91 -4.61 -3.58 8.49
CA MET A 91 -4.69 -4.52 7.36
C MET A 91 -3.85 -5.79 7.57
N VAL A 92 -2.76 -5.71 8.33
CA VAL A 92 -2.00 -6.90 8.76
C VAL A 92 -2.82 -7.72 9.75
N GLU A 93 -3.47 -7.07 10.72
CA GLU A 93 -4.34 -7.73 11.71
C GLU A 93 -5.50 -8.45 11.02
N ASP A 94 -6.19 -7.79 10.09
CA ASP A 94 -7.27 -8.41 9.28
C ASP A 94 -6.78 -9.57 8.41
N ALA A 95 -5.49 -9.64 8.07
CA ALA A 95 -4.93 -10.76 7.30
C ALA A 95 -4.59 -11.98 8.15
N ILE A 96 -4.43 -11.81 9.48
CA ILE A 96 -4.02 -12.88 10.41
C ILE A 96 -5.14 -13.34 11.36
N SER A 97 -6.18 -12.52 11.55
CA SER A 97 -7.39 -12.83 12.31
C SER A 97 -8.33 -13.76 11.53
#